data_AF-A0A3M1VA44-F1
#
_entry.id   AF-A0A3M1VA44-F1
#
_cell.length_a   1.000
_cell.length_b   1.000
_cell.length_c   1.000
_cell.angle_alpha   90.00
_cell.angle_beta   90.00
_cell.angle_gamma   90.00
#
_symmetry.space_group_name_H-M   'P 1'
#
loop_
_entity.id
_entity.type
_entity.pdbx_description
1 polymer ?
#
loop_
_entity_poly.entity_id
_entity_poly.type
_entity_poly.pdbx_seq_one_letter_code
_entity_poly.pdbx_strand_id
1 'polypeptide(L)'
;GGTPSETIHSRPTSGQATEAARERLDALKKRLEAQRKQRQEAAEKAKSSAIKRAALRQNCENARTALRELSYKINPLIADGKGGYRRMTAEEHDAKVRELREKESKYCQ
;
A
#
# COMPACT_ATOMS: atom_id res chain seq x y z
N GLY A 1 34.89 -30.27 64.16
CA GLY A 1 35.59 -30.10 62.87
C GLY A 1 34.56 -30.21 61.76
N GLY A 2 34.56 -29.28 60.83
CA GLY A 2 33.65 -29.27 59.68
C GLY A 2 33.45 -27.86 59.13
N THR A 3 34.39 -27.40 58.31
CA THR A 3 34.30 -26.12 57.60
C THR A 3 33.25 -26.20 56.47
N PRO A 4 32.49 -25.13 56.21
CA PRO A 4 31.55 -25.11 55.10
C PRO A 4 32.31 -25.08 53.76
N SER A 5 31.89 -25.94 52.84
CA SER A 5 32.42 -26.02 51.49
C SER A 5 32.08 -24.74 50.72
N GLU A 6 33.06 -23.86 50.56
CA GLU A 6 32.97 -22.63 49.80
C GLU A 6 32.69 -22.96 48.33
N THR A 7 31.47 -22.69 47.88
CA THR A 7 31.12 -22.82 46.46
C THR A 7 31.73 -21.63 45.73
N ILE A 8 32.98 -21.79 45.27
CA ILE A 8 33.69 -20.79 44.47
C ILE A 8 32.85 -20.49 43.23
N HIS A 9 32.16 -19.35 43.23
CA HIS A 9 31.55 -18.78 42.04
C HIS A 9 32.70 -18.31 41.14
N SER A 10 33.13 -19.19 40.24
CA SER A 10 34.12 -18.89 39.22
C SER A 10 33.66 -17.66 38.43
N ARG A 11 34.30 -16.52 38.72
CA ARG A 11 34.11 -15.28 37.98
C ARG A 11 34.45 -15.57 36.52
N PRO A 12 33.57 -15.29 35.55
CA PRO A 12 33.86 -15.55 34.16
C PRO A 12 35.18 -14.85 33.80
N THR A 13 36.11 -15.63 33.25
CA THR A 13 37.41 -15.09 32.85
C THR A 13 37.17 -14.01 31.78
N SER A 14 37.99 -12.96 31.78
CA SER A 14 37.80 -11.77 30.93
C SER A 14 37.59 -12.10 29.45
N GLY A 15 38.17 -13.19 28.95
CA GLY A 15 37.94 -13.72 27.60
C GLY A 15 36.49 -14.19 27.34
N GLN A 16 35.88 -14.93 28.27
CA GLN A 16 34.50 -15.41 28.14
C GLN A 16 33.49 -14.25 28.20
N ALA A 17 33.76 -13.23 29.00
CA ALA A 17 32.94 -12.02 29.05
C ALA A 17 32.98 -11.24 27.73
N THR A 18 34.14 -11.20 27.05
CA THR A 18 34.25 -10.55 25.73
C THR A 18 33.60 -11.34 24.60
N GLU A 19 33.63 -12.66 24.64
CA GLU A 19 32.99 -13.52 23.63
C GLU A 19 31.46 -13.44 23.73
N ALA A 20 30.91 -13.57 24.94
CA ALA A 20 29.48 -13.38 25.18
C ALA A 20 28.99 -11.97 24.80
N ALA A 21 29.82 -10.94 24.99
CA ALA A 21 29.50 -9.58 24.55
C ALA A 21 29.48 -9.45 23.02
N ARG A 22 30.39 -10.13 22.30
CA ARG A 22 30.41 -10.16 20.83
C ARG A 22 29.19 -10.87 20.26
N GLU A 23 28.81 -12.01 20.82
CA GLU A 23 27.60 -12.74 20.41
C GLU A 23 26.33 -11.90 20.63
N ARG A 24 26.22 -11.21 21.77
CA ARG A 24 25.11 -10.28 22.03
C ARG A 24 25.07 -9.14 21.03
N LEU A 25 26.22 -8.57 20.67
CA LEU A 25 26.31 -7.51 19.66
C LEU A 25 25.83 -8.01 18.30
N ASP A 26 26.25 -9.21 17.88
CA ASP A 26 25.87 -9.78 16.59
C ASP A 26 24.39 -10.18 16.55
N ALA A 27 23.84 -10.69 17.65
CA ALA A 27 22.40 -10.92 17.80
C ALA A 27 21.60 -9.61 17.70
N LEU A 28 22.09 -8.52 18.32
CA LEU A 28 21.47 -7.19 18.22
C LEU A 28 21.53 -6.64 16.79
N LYS A 29 22.67 -6.77 16.10
CA LYS A 29 22.80 -6.37 14.68
C LYS A 29 21.81 -7.13 13.79
N LYS A 30 21.73 -8.47 13.93
CA LYS A 30 20.79 -9.29 13.17
C LYS A 30 19.33 -8.89 13.40
N ARG A 31 18.95 -8.59 14.66
CA ARG A 31 17.61 -8.08 14.98
C ARG A 31 17.34 -6.72 14.33
N LEU A 32 18.31 -5.80 14.35
CA LEU A 32 18.18 -4.50 13.72
C LEU A 32 17.97 -4.62 12.21
N GLU A 33 18.73 -5.48 11.54
CA GLU A 33 18.58 -5.74 10.10
C GLU A 33 17.23 -6.37 9.75
N ALA A 34 16.80 -7.37 10.52
CA ALA A 34 15.48 -7.97 10.36
C ALA A 34 14.37 -6.93 10.52
N GLN A 35 14.47 -6.05 11.53
CA GLN A 35 13.53 -4.96 11.74
C GLN A 35 13.54 -3.95 10.58
N ARG A 36 14.71 -3.62 10.04
CA ARG A 36 14.84 -2.73 8.87
C ARG A 36 14.16 -3.34 7.64
N LYS A 37 14.38 -4.63 7.35
CA LYS A 37 13.73 -5.34 6.24
C LYS A 37 12.21 -5.36 6.41
N GLN A 38 11.70 -5.72 7.59
CA GLN A 38 10.27 -5.70 7.87
C GLN A 38 9.66 -4.31 7.68
N ARG A 39 10.35 -3.25 8.13
CA ARG A 39 9.87 -1.87 7.93
C ARG A 39 9.88 -1.46 6.46
N GLN A 40 10.87 -1.89 5.68
CA GLN A 40 10.92 -1.63 4.24
C GLN A 40 9.76 -2.31 3.51
N GLU A 41 9.57 -3.62 3.74
CA GLU A 41 8.47 -4.39 3.14
C GLU A 41 7.10 -3.83 3.55
N ALA A 42 6.92 -3.48 4.84
CA ALA A 42 5.70 -2.84 5.32
C ALA A 42 5.48 -1.47 4.67
N ALA A 43 6.53 -0.66 4.51
CA ALA A 43 6.45 0.63 3.84
C ALA A 43 6.11 0.50 2.35
N GLU A 44 6.67 -0.47 1.64
CA GLU A 44 6.35 -0.74 0.24
C GLU A 44 4.92 -1.26 0.07
N LYS A 45 4.48 -2.16 0.95
CA LYS A 45 3.09 -2.63 0.99
C LYS A 45 2.13 -1.48 1.32
N ALA A 46 2.50 -0.61 2.26
CA ALA A 46 1.72 0.58 2.59
C ALA A 46 1.62 1.53 1.39
N LYS A 47 2.75 1.86 0.74
CA LYS A 47 2.79 2.70 -0.47
C LYS A 47 1.95 2.13 -1.61
N SER A 48 2.14 0.85 -1.95
CA SER A 48 1.38 0.19 -3.01
C SER A 48 -0.13 0.15 -2.68
N SER A 49 -0.50 -0.11 -1.43
CA SER A 49 -1.90 -0.05 -1.01
C SER A 49 -2.48 1.36 -1.09
N ALA A 50 -1.70 2.38 -0.76
CA ALA A 50 -2.12 3.78 -0.84
C ALA A 50 -2.32 4.21 -2.30
N ILE A 51 -1.40 3.83 -3.20
CA ILE A 51 -1.52 4.07 -4.64
C ILE A 51 -2.78 3.39 -5.20
N LYS A 52 -3.01 2.12 -4.85
CA LYS A 52 -4.23 1.39 -5.27
C LYS A 52 -5.50 2.07 -4.79
N ARG A 53 -5.56 2.47 -3.51
CA ARG A 53 -6.71 3.20 -2.96
C ARG A 53 -6.92 4.57 -3.64
N ALA A 54 -5.85 5.31 -3.90
CA ALA A 54 -5.93 6.58 -4.60
C ALA A 54 -6.45 6.40 -6.04
N ALA A 55 -5.99 5.37 -6.75
CA ALA A 55 -6.48 5.06 -8.09
C ALA A 55 -7.97 4.68 -8.11
N LEU A 56 -8.43 3.86 -7.14
CA LEU A 56 -9.85 3.53 -7.00
C LEU A 56 -10.70 4.79 -6.76
N ARG A 57 -10.26 5.65 -5.84
CA ARG A 57 -10.92 6.93 -5.55
C ARG A 57 -10.99 7.82 -6.78
N GLN A 58 -9.88 7.99 -7.50
CA GLN A 58 -9.85 8.79 -8.73
C GLN A 58 -10.82 8.23 -9.78
N ASN A 59 -10.85 6.90 -9.97
CA ASN A 59 -11.76 6.25 -10.90
C ASN A 59 -13.24 6.47 -10.52
N CYS A 60 -13.54 6.39 -9.22
CA CYS A 60 -14.85 6.70 -8.68
C CYS A 60 -15.26 8.17 -8.96
N GLU A 61 -14.39 9.12 -8.64
CA GLU A 61 -14.63 10.55 -8.85
C GLU A 61 -14.80 10.89 -10.34
N ASN A 62 -14.00 10.29 -11.22
CA ASN A 62 -14.13 10.44 -12.67
C ASN A 62 -15.47 9.90 -13.18
N ALA A 63 -15.90 8.72 -12.72
CA ALA A 63 -17.19 8.14 -13.12
C ALA A 63 -18.37 9.02 -12.69
N ARG A 64 -18.35 9.51 -11.45
CA ARG A 64 -19.36 10.44 -10.93
C ARG A 64 -19.40 11.76 -11.69
N THR A 65 -18.23 12.33 -11.97
CA THR A 65 -18.12 13.59 -12.72
C THR A 65 -18.68 13.43 -14.13
N ALA A 66 -18.31 12.35 -14.82
CA ALA A 66 -18.82 12.08 -16.18
C ALA A 66 -20.35 11.87 -16.21
N LEU A 67 -20.91 11.15 -15.22
CA LEU A 67 -22.37 11.01 -15.09
C LEU A 67 -23.05 12.36 -14.90
N ARG A 68 -22.48 13.20 -14.05
CA ARG A 68 -22.99 14.55 -13.80
C ARG A 68 -22.96 15.40 -15.07
N GLU A 69 -21.86 15.38 -15.83
CA GLU A 69 -21.76 16.11 -17.09
C GLU A 69 -22.77 15.65 -18.14
N LEU A 70 -22.98 14.34 -18.27
CA LEU A 70 -23.98 13.77 -19.17
C LEU A 70 -25.42 14.09 -18.76
N SER A 71 -25.68 14.27 -17.46
CA SER A 71 -27.00 14.68 -16.97
C SER A 71 -27.32 16.15 -17.30
N TYR A 72 -26.31 17.02 -17.36
CA TYR A 72 -26.51 18.44 -17.69
C TYR A 72 -26.54 18.72 -19.20
N LYS A 73 -25.88 17.89 -20.01
CA LYS A 73 -25.78 18.08 -21.46
C LYS A 73 -26.48 16.93 -22.20
N ILE A 74 -27.68 17.19 -22.71
CA ILE A 74 -28.53 16.17 -23.34
C ILE A 74 -27.94 15.62 -24.65
N ASN A 75 -26.98 16.27 -25.32
CA ASN A 75 -26.30 15.74 -26.51
C ASN A 75 -24.89 16.35 -26.68
N PRO A 76 -23.87 15.84 -25.96
CA PRO A 76 -22.52 16.38 -26.04
C PRO A 76 -21.91 16.18 -27.44
N LEU A 77 -21.03 17.10 -27.85
CA LEU A 77 -20.18 16.91 -29.02
C LEU A 77 -19.05 15.94 -28.65
N ILE A 78 -18.90 14.89 -29.44
CA ILE A 78 -17.85 13.88 -29.31
C ILE A 78 -17.04 13.79 -30.59
N ALA A 79 -15.75 13.47 -30.44
CA ALA A 79 -14.87 13.27 -31.58
C ALA A 79 -15.37 12.09 -32.43
N ASP A 80 -15.40 12.27 -33.75
CA ASP A 80 -15.89 11.27 -34.70
C ASP A 80 -14.80 10.31 -35.22
N GLY A 81 -13.55 10.48 -34.76
CA GLY A 81 -12.39 9.70 -35.19
C GLY A 81 -11.80 10.10 -36.54
N LYS A 82 -12.39 11.09 -37.23
CA LYS A 82 -11.92 11.63 -38.53
C LYS A 82 -11.39 13.06 -38.43
N GLY A 83 -11.14 13.52 -37.21
CA GLY A 83 -10.72 14.90 -36.91
C GLY A 83 -11.88 15.89 -36.79
N GLY A 84 -13.13 15.42 -36.87
CA GLY A 84 -14.34 16.21 -36.67
C GLY A 84 -15.00 15.94 -35.32
N TYR A 85 -16.11 16.65 -35.10
CA TYR A 85 -16.98 16.44 -33.94
C TYR A 85 -18.40 16.16 -34.42
N ARG A 86 -19.08 15.23 -33.77
CA ARG A 86 -20.50 14.94 -33.98
C ARG A 86 -21.24 14.96 -32.66
N ARG A 87 -22.56 15.16 -32.69
CA ARG A 87 -23.37 14.99 -31.48
C ARG A 87 -23.48 13.51 -31.14
N MET A 88 -23.39 13.21 -29.86
CA MET A 88 -23.70 11.91 -29.29
C MET A 88 -25.17 11.58 -29.57
N THR A 89 -25.47 10.34 -29.97
CA THR A 89 -26.86 9.89 -30.13
C THR A 89 -27.48 9.52 -28.78
N ALA A 90 -28.81 9.37 -28.73
CA ALA A 90 -29.48 8.91 -27.53
C ALA A 90 -29.02 7.50 -27.11
N GLU A 91 -28.82 6.57 -28.06
CA GLU A 91 -28.34 5.23 -27.70
C GLU A 91 -26.92 5.24 -27.15
N GLU A 92 -26.06 6.11 -27.68
CA GLU A 92 -24.69 6.30 -27.17
C GLU A 92 -24.68 6.93 -25.79
N HIS A 93 -25.57 7.90 -25.55
CA HIS A 93 -25.75 8.51 -24.24
C HIS A 93 -26.17 7.46 -23.22
N ASP A 94 -27.20 6.67 -23.51
CA ASP A 94 -27.70 5.62 -22.63
C ASP A 94 -26.64 4.54 -22.39
N ALA A 95 -25.91 4.13 -23.43
CA ALA A 95 -24.80 3.20 -23.29
C ALA A 95 -23.70 3.76 -22.38
N LYS A 96 -23.37 5.05 -22.52
CA LYS A 96 -22.36 5.70 -21.71
C LYS A 96 -22.80 5.83 -20.25
N VAL A 97 -24.05 6.17 -20.00
CA VAL A 97 -24.63 6.22 -18.66
C VAL A 97 -24.57 4.85 -17.98
N ARG A 98 -24.92 3.76 -18.69
CA ARG A 98 -24.79 2.40 -18.16
C ARG A 98 -23.34 2.05 -17.82
N GLU A 99 -22.40 2.28 -18.74
CA GLU A 99 -20.97 2.03 -18.52
C GLU A 99 -20.45 2.78 -17.28
N LEU A 100 -20.82 4.05 -17.12
CA LEU A 100 -20.36 4.86 -16.00
C LEU A 100 -20.98 4.43 -14.66
N ARG A 101 -22.26 4.01 -14.65
CA ARG A 101 -22.90 3.45 -13.45
C ARG A 101 -22.26 2.14 -13.01
N GLU A 102 -21.88 1.28 -13.97
CA GLU A 102 -21.12 0.06 -13.67
C GLU A 102 -19.75 0.38 -13.08
N LYS A 103 -19.05 1.38 -13.63
CA LYS A 103 -17.77 1.86 -13.08
C LYS A 103 -17.93 2.46 -11.68
N GLU A 104 -18.98 3.23 -11.44
CA GLU A 104 -19.29 3.76 -10.12
C GLU A 104 -19.51 2.62 -9.12
N SER A 105 -20.35 1.64 -9.47
CA SER A 105 -20.57 0.45 -8.65
C SER A 105 -19.30 -0.35 -8.39
N LYS A 106 -18.36 -0.40 -9.34
CA LYS A 106 -17.10 -1.16 -9.21
C LYS A 106 -16.02 -0.43 -8.40
N TYR A 107 -15.92 0.90 -8.53
CA TYR A 107 -14.79 1.66 -7.99
C TYR A 107 -15.15 2.50 -6.75
N CYS A 108 -16.44 2.73 -6.47
CA CYS A 108 -16.91 3.56 -5.35
C CYS A 108 -17.38 2.77 -4.12
N GLN A 109 -17.08 1.47 -4.03
CA GLN A 109 -17.43 0.64 -2.87
C GLN A 109 -16.56 0.95 -1.65
#